data_AF-A0A3A9FKR0-F1
#
_entry.id   AF-A0A3A9FKR0-F1
#
_cell.length_a   1.000
_cell.length_b   1.000
_cell.length_c   1.000
_cell.angle_alpha   90.00
_cell.angle_beta   90.00
_cell.angle_gamma   90.00
#
_symmetry.space_group_name_H-M   'P 1'
#
loop_
_entity.id
_entity.type
_entity.pdbx_description
1 polymer ?
#
loop_
_entity_poly.entity_id
_entity_poly.type
_entity_poly.pdbx_seq_one_letter_code
_entity_poly.pdbx_strand_id
1 'polypeptide(L)'
;MKKILEWTALLVALFALAGCAEKEAAEPKWEESLYRTVVYNSGEDESDAKYLEIAQRSQKLLARLEEKAGAFVMDAYNYQAMDDEGTPLYAMNSPEVPIEIAPAGMSIQVSREYFKWNPIETADGSELEQQIVLDDLTLNLLVPDQYRDMEQEILSAWRDYFYFEKVEAENDYNELAGREERLDIAENQLTVNIIYVKDGQRYFTYRSDCASADGSWITDPLVQIYTGNIHYNYAHSFLTQWTYIPSEAGSPEKAYQEIAPYILECGAQESLKELRPLQNQ
;
A
#
# COMPACT_ATOMS: atom_id res chain seq x y z
N MET A 1 17.56 -37.22 -71.56
CA MET A 1 18.04 -35.82 -71.50
C MET A 1 17.81 -35.32 -70.08
N LYS A 2 18.88 -34.84 -69.41
CA LYS A 2 18.99 -34.13 -68.09
C LYS A 2 18.22 -34.75 -66.90
N LYS A 3 18.82 -35.49 -65.94
CA LYS A 3 19.81 -35.16 -64.86
C LYS A 3 19.40 -34.03 -63.90
N ILE A 4 19.59 -34.34 -62.59
CA ILE A 4 19.74 -33.53 -61.35
C ILE A 4 18.51 -33.68 -60.42
N LEU A 5 18.53 -34.54 -59.39
CA LEU A 5 19.29 -34.57 -58.12
C LEU A 5 18.66 -33.67 -57.05
N GLU A 6 18.26 -34.35 -55.96
CA GLU A 6 18.00 -34.00 -54.55
C GLU A 6 18.24 -32.55 -54.11
N TRP A 7 17.47 -32.06 -53.14
CA TRP A 7 17.93 -31.48 -51.86
C TRP A 7 16.77 -31.54 -50.84
N THR A 8 17.07 -32.08 -49.66
CA THR A 8 16.27 -32.11 -48.44
C THR A 8 16.08 -30.73 -47.83
N ALA A 9 14.88 -30.40 -47.34
CA ALA A 9 14.71 -29.39 -46.31
C ALA A 9 13.52 -29.74 -45.41
N LEU A 10 13.85 -30.01 -44.14
CA LEU A 10 12.97 -29.94 -42.98
C LEU A 10 12.08 -28.68 -43.04
N LEU A 11 10.79 -28.84 -42.81
CA LEU A 11 9.96 -27.76 -42.27
C LEU A 11 9.11 -28.34 -41.14
N VAL A 12 9.80 -28.44 -40.01
CA VAL A 12 9.26 -28.41 -38.67
C VAL A 12 8.53 -27.08 -38.46
N ALA A 13 7.45 -27.13 -37.67
CA ALA A 13 6.80 -26.01 -36.98
C ALA A 13 6.04 -24.99 -37.83
N LEU A 14 4.72 -25.14 -37.82
CA LEU A 14 3.79 -24.02 -37.59
C LEU A 14 2.58 -24.59 -36.82
N PHE A 15 2.87 -25.14 -35.63
CA PHE A 15 1.88 -25.10 -34.57
C PHE A 15 1.70 -23.63 -34.23
N ALA A 16 0.47 -23.14 -34.41
CA ALA A 16 0.05 -21.85 -33.93
C ALA A 16 0.35 -21.78 -32.42
N LEU A 17 1.44 -21.09 -32.07
CA LEU A 17 1.58 -20.46 -30.77
C LEU A 17 0.54 -19.34 -30.75
N ALA A 18 -0.69 -19.70 -30.44
CA ALA A 18 -1.51 -18.81 -29.65
C ALA A 18 -0.71 -18.61 -28.36
N GLY A 19 0.00 -17.48 -28.30
CA GLY A 19 0.67 -17.02 -27.11
C GLY A 19 -0.39 -16.73 -26.06
N CYS A 20 -0.85 -17.76 -25.36
CA CYS A 20 -1.10 -17.62 -23.95
C CYS A 20 0.26 -17.24 -23.38
N ALA A 21 0.46 -15.94 -23.14
CA ALA A 21 1.47 -15.52 -22.20
C ALA A 21 1.10 -16.22 -20.89
N GLU A 22 1.77 -17.32 -20.58
CA GLU A 22 1.86 -17.80 -19.22
C GLU A 22 2.32 -16.58 -18.42
N LYS A 23 1.44 -16.07 -17.54
CA LYS A 23 1.83 -15.18 -16.45
C LYS A 23 2.96 -15.94 -15.75
N GLU A 24 4.20 -15.57 -16.03
CA GLU A 24 5.34 -16.05 -15.27
C GLU A 24 5.01 -15.71 -13.81
N ALA A 25 4.87 -16.74 -12.98
CA ALA A 25 4.56 -16.55 -11.57
C ALA A 25 5.77 -15.86 -10.97
N ALA A 26 5.68 -14.53 -10.81
CA ALA A 26 6.72 -13.75 -10.15
C ALA A 26 7.03 -14.40 -8.81
N GLU A 27 8.33 -14.67 -8.59
CA GLU A 27 8.77 -15.36 -7.40
C GLU A 27 8.29 -14.59 -6.15
N PRO A 28 7.80 -15.31 -5.12
CA PRO A 28 7.36 -14.67 -3.90
C PRO A 28 8.50 -13.91 -3.22
N LYS A 29 8.23 -12.67 -2.76
CA LYS A 29 9.21 -11.83 -2.04
C LYS A 29 9.26 -12.09 -0.53
N TRP A 30 8.88 -13.30 -0.10
CA TRP A 30 8.84 -13.68 1.32
C TRP A 30 10.22 -13.82 1.97
N GLU A 31 11.27 -13.96 1.16
CA GLU A 31 12.65 -14.17 1.62
C GLU A 31 13.44 -12.87 1.87
N GLU A 32 12.81 -11.71 1.66
CA GLU A 32 13.42 -10.43 1.97
C GLU A 32 13.65 -10.29 3.49
N SER A 33 14.76 -9.65 3.88
CA SER A 33 15.13 -9.37 5.27
C SER A 33 14.21 -8.32 5.91
N LEU A 34 12.92 -8.67 6.02
CA LEU A 34 11.83 -7.82 6.50
C LEU A 34 11.21 -8.40 7.76
N TYR A 35 10.84 -7.50 8.66
CA TYR A 35 10.10 -7.81 9.88
C TYR A 35 8.82 -6.99 9.94
N ARG A 36 7.78 -7.57 10.53
CA ARG A 36 6.53 -6.87 10.85
C ARG A 36 6.55 -6.37 12.29
N THR A 37 5.93 -5.24 12.51
CA THR A 37 5.67 -4.69 13.84
C THR A 37 4.67 -5.56 14.60
N VAL A 38 4.82 -5.61 15.93
CA VAL A 38 3.80 -6.14 16.83
C VAL A 38 3.44 -5.06 17.83
N VAL A 39 2.25 -4.50 17.66
CA VAL A 39 1.71 -3.46 18.53
C VAL A 39 0.82 -4.10 19.59
N TYR A 40 1.08 -3.75 20.84
CA TYR A 40 0.34 -4.18 22.02
C TYR A 40 -0.61 -3.07 22.44
N ASN A 41 -1.74 -3.49 23.03
CA ASN A 41 -2.62 -2.56 23.70
C ASN A 41 -1.85 -1.83 24.81
N SER A 42 -1.86 -0.50 24.72
CA SER A 42 -1.16 0.45 25.59
C SER A 42 -2.12 1.45 26.24
N GLY A 43 -3.41 1.10 26.28
CA GLY A 43 -4.49 1.89 26.87
C GLY A 43 -5.45 2.47 25.83
N GLU A 44 -5.51 1.94 24.61
CA GLU A 44 -6.38 2.42 23.53
C GLU A 44 -7.87 2.37 23.93
N ASP A 45 -8.25 1.41 24.77
CA ASP A 45 -9.64 1.24 25.26
C ASP A 45 -9.96 2.07 26.52
N GLU A 46 -9.00 2.84 27.06
CA GLU A 46 -9.21 3.59 28.30
C GLU A 46 -10.12 4.81 28.10
N SER A 47 -9.99 5.50 26.95
CA SER A 47 -10.83 6.61 26.50
C SER A 47 -10.44 7.06 25.10
N ASP A 48 -11.33 7.77 24.40
CA ASP A 48 -11.02 8.36 23.09
C ASP A 48 -9.82 9.31 23.17
N ALA A 49 -9.73 10.14 24.20
CA ALA A 49 -8.59 11.03 24.40
C ALA A 49 -7.26 10.27 24.52
N LYS A 50 -7.26 9.10 25.18
CA LYS A 50 -6.08 8.25 25.31
C LYS A 50 -5.71 7.60 23.98
N TYR A 51 -6.72 7.11 23.24
CA TYR A 51 -6.53 6.62 21.88
C TYR A 51 -5.88 7.66 20.97
N LEU A 52 -6.35 8.91 20.99
CA LEU A 52 -5.76 9.98 20.17
C LEU A 52 -4.29 10.27 20.54
N GLU A 53 -3.96 10.26 21.84
CA GLU A 53 -2.56 10.40 22.29
C GLU A 53 -1.67 9.25 21.77
N ILE A 54 -2.17 8.01 21.77
CA ILE A 54 -1.46 6.84 21.24
C ILE A 54 -1.31 6.97 19.72
N ALA A 55 -2.38 7.29 19.00
CA ALA A 55 -2.37 7.36 17.56
C ALA A 55 -1.49 8.52 17.03
N GLN A 56 -1.44 9.66 17.73
CA GLN A 56 -0.48 10.73 17.44
C GLN A 56 0.98 10.28 17.64
N ARG A 57 1.27 9.46 18.66
CA ARG A 57 2.61 8.86 18.85
C ARG A 57 2.92 7.89 17.72
N SER A 58 1.94 7.09 17.29
CA SER A 58 2.07 6.20 16.14
C SER A 58 2.40 6.95 14.85
N GLN A 59 1.74 8.07 14.55
CA GLN A 59 2.07 8.88 13.38
C GLN A 59 3.51 9.40 13.42
N LYS A 60 3.95 9.93 14.56
CA LYS A 60 5.33 10.38 14.76
C LYS A 60 6.33 9.24 14.60
N LEU A 61 6.03 8.07 15.18
CA LEU A 61 6.88 6.90 15.09
C LEU A 61 6.99 6.40 13.65
N LEU A 62 5.87 6.26 12.94
CA LEU A 62 5.89 5.78 11.56
C LEU A 62 6.75 6.69 10.68
N ALA A 63 6.52 8.00 10.71
CA ALA A 63 7.34 8.95 9.97
C ALA A 63 8.83 8.84 10.32
N ARG A 64 9.15 8.61 11.60
CA ARG A 64 10.53 8.45 12.06
C ARG A 64 11.18 7.15 11.58
N LEU A 65 10.42 6.05 11.59
CA LEU A 65 10.88 4.75 11.11
C LEU A 65 11.09 4.76 9.59
N GLU A 66 10.21 5.42 8.83
CA GLU A 66 10.41 5.61 7.39
C GLU A 66 11.71 6.39 7.13
N GLU A 67 11.90 7.53 7.81
CA GLU A 67 13.06 8.41 7.62
C GLU A 67 14.40 7.74 8.00
N LYS A 68 14.41 6.97 9.10
CA LYS A 68 15.66 6.51 9.73
C LYS A 68 15.97 5.03 9.52
N ALA A 69 14.95 4.21 9.35
CA ALA A 69 15.08 2.76 9.23
C ALA A 69 14.64 2.24 7.86
N GLY A 70 14.15 3.10 6.96
CA GLY A 70 13.61 2.67 5.67
C GLY A 70 12.36 1.79 5.82
N ALA A 71 11.66 1.92 6.95
CA ALA A 71 10.38 1.25 7.14
C ALA A 71 9.41 1.69 6.04
N PHE A 72 8.45 0.84 5.70
CA PHE A 72 7.44 1.18 4.71
C PHE A 72 6.08 0.60 5.06
N VAL A 73 5.04 1.22 4.49
CA VAL A 73 3.65 0.76 4.57
C VAL A 73 3.28 0.06 3.27
N MET A 74 2.65 -1.10 3.39
CA MET A 74 1.88 -1.75 2.33
C MET A 74 0.58 -2.24 2.94
N ASP A 75 -0.45 -1.40 2.85
CA ASP A 75 -1.82 -1.70 3.23
C ASP A 75 -2.58 -2.20 2.00
N ALA A 76 -2.91 -3.49 2.04
CA ALA A 76 -3.67 -4.19 1.03
C ALA A 76 -5.00 -4.70 1.58
N TYR A 77 -5.58 -4.01 2.57
CA TYR A 77 -6.80 -4.44 3.26
C TYR A 77 -7.96 -4.80 2.31
N ASN A 78 -8.16 -4.03 1.25
CA ASN A 78 -9.16 -4.31 0.22
C ASN A 78 -8.98 -5.67 -0.48
N TYR A 79 -7.77 -6.21 -0.47
CA TYR A 79 -7.42 -7.52 -1.03
C TYR A 79 -7.39 -8.64 0.01
N GLN A 80 -7.74 -8.36 1.28
CA GLN A 80 -7.84 -9.38 2.31
C GLN A 80 -8.92 -10.40 1.96
N ALA A 81 -8.59 -11.69 2.09
CA ALA A 81 -9.50 -12.80 1.89
C ALA A 81 -10.58 -12.81 2.98
N MET A 82 -11.84 -12.81 2.55
CA MET A 82 -13.02 -12.84 3.42
C MET A 82 -13.56 -14.25 3.66
N ASP A 83 -13.12 -15.22 2.87
CA ASP A 83 -13.48 -16.62 2.92
C ASP A 83 -12.28 -17.53 2.57
N ASP A 84 -12.48 -18.84 2.70
CA ASP A 84 -11.45 -19.85 2.42
C ASP A 84 -11.13 -19.94 0.92
N GLU A 85 -12.02 -19.45 0.05
CA GLU A 85 -11.83 -19.36 -1.39
C GLU A 85 -10.91 -18.20 -1.81
N GLY A 86 -10.61 -17.27 -0.89
CA GLY A 86 -9.76 -16.11 -1.16
C GLY A 86 -10.49 -14.95 -1.80
N THR A 87 -11.82 -14.85 -1.64
CA THR A 87 -12.61 -13.71 -2.13
C THR A 87 -12.11 -12.42 -1.47
N PRO A 88 -11.64 -11.42 -2.24
CA PRO A 88 -11.11 -10.20 -1.66
C PRO A 88 -12.23 -9.31 -1.11
N LEU A 89 -11.94 -8.56 -0.05
CA LEU A 89 -12.87 -7.64 0.59
C LEU A 89 -13.54 -6.66 -0.40
N TYR A 90 -12.81 -6.13 -1.37
CA TYR A 90 -13.38 -5.20 -2.34
C TYR A 90 -14.53 -5.81 -3.16
N ALA A 91 -14.55 -7.14 -3.35
CA ALA A 91 -15.63 -7.82 -4.08
C ALA A 91 -16.92 -7.91 -3.26
N MET A 92 -16.83 -7.69 -1.95
CA MET A 92 -17.98 -7.61 -1.04
C MET A 92 -18.53 -6.19 -0.92
N ASN A 93 -17.80 -5.19 -1.40
CA ASN A 93 -18.20 -3.80 -1.36
C ASN A 93 -19.14 -3.46 -2.53
N SER A 94 -19.89 -2.36 -2.40
CA SER A 94 -20.77 -1.83 -3.46
C SER A 94 -20.51 -0.34 -3.64
N PRO A 95 -19.34 0.04 -4.19
CA PRO A 95 -18.99 1.45 -4.36
C PRO A 95 -19.89 2.14 -5.38
N GLU A 96 -19.97 3.47 -5.29
CA GLU A 96 -20.76 4.30 -6.21
C GLU A 96 -20.14 4.42 -7.61
N VAL A 97 -18.83 4.21 -7.71
CA VAL A 97 -18.05 4.14 -8.96
C VAL A 97 -17.59 2.70 -9.22
N PRO A 98 -17.16 2.34 -10.45
CA PRO A 98 -16.66 1.00 -10.75
C PRO A 98 -15.58 0.55 -9.77
N ILE A 99 -15.59 -0.73 -9.41
CA ILE A 99 -14.71 -1.30 -8.38
C ILE A 99 -13.22 -1.09 -8.72
N GLU A 100 -12.89 -1.02 -10.01
CA GLU A 100 -11.53 -0.83 -10.51
C GLU A 100 -10.96 0.52 -10.10
N ILE A 101 -11.80 1.54 -9.91
CA ILE A 101 -11.39 2.91 -9.60
C ILE A 101 -11.83 3.41 -8.23
N ALA A 102 -12.61 2.62 -7.49
CA ALA A 102 -13.16 3.02 -6.21
C ALA A 102 -12.11 2.97 -5.08
N PRO A 103 -12.12 3.92 -4.12
CA PRO A 103 -11.30 3.85 -2.91
C PRO A 103 -11.54 2.58 -2.08
N ALA A 104 -12.79 2.11 -1.96
CA ALA A 104 -13.15 0.83 -1.34
C ALA A 104 -13.12 -0.36 -2.33
N GLY A 105 -12.50 -0.15 -3.50
CA GLY A 105 -12.43 -1.10 -4.60
C GLY A 105 -11.06 -1.76 -4.72
N MET A 106 -10.60 -1.93 -5.96
CA MET A 106 -9.28 -2.47 -6.33
C MET A 106 -8.17 -1.45 -6.07
N SER A 107 -8.01 -1.07 -4.81
CA SER A 107 -7.04 -0.08 -4.38
C SER A 107 -6.17 -0.60 -3.24
N ILE A 108 -4.99 0.00 -3.11
CA ILE A 108 -4.06 -0.21 -2.00
C ILE A 108 -3.51 1.13 -1.53
N GLN A 109 -2.93 1.13 -0.34
CA GLN A 109 -2.24 2.29 0.20
C GLN A 109 -0.82 1.90 0.59
N VAL A 110 0.16 2.66 0.10
CA VAL A 110 1.58 2.39 0.35
C VAL A 110 2.29 3.67 0.75
N SER A 111 3.39 3.56 1.49
CA SER A 111 4.27 4.71 1.69
C SER A 111 5.38 4.75 0.65
N ARG A 112 6.05 5.90 0.54
CA ARG A 112 7.10 6.15 -0.48
C ARG A 112 8.21 5.10 -0.47
N GLU A 113 8.60 4.65 0.71
CA GLU A 113 9.69 3.68 0.91
C GLU A 113 9.37 2.31 0.31
N TYR A 114 8.08 1.97 0.11
CA TYR A 114 7.66 0.74 -0.56
C TYR A 114 8.29 0.56 -1.95
N PHE A 115 8.40 1.66 -2.72
CA PHE A 115 8.88 1.63 -4.09
C PHE A 115 10.39 1.37 -4.22
N LYS A 116 11.16 1.46 -3.11
CA LYS A 116 12.56 1.02 -3.10
C LYS A 116 12.70 -0.50 -3.19
N TRP A 117 11.67 -1.22 -2.73
CA TRP A 117 11.58 -2.69 -2.76
C TRP A 117 10.75 -3.19 -3.95
N ASN A 118 9.77 -2.39 -4.36
CA ASN A 118 8.81 -2.71 -5.40
C ASN A 118 8.74 -1.55 -6.41
N PRO A 119 9.79 -1.39 -7.24
CA PRO A 119 9.87 -0.29 -8.20
C PRO A 119 8.76 -0.41 -9.24
N ILE A 120 8.23 0.75 -9.63
CA ILE A 120 7.23 0.89 -10.69
C ILE A 120 7.71 1.90 -11.73
N GLU A 121 7.12 1.81 -12.92
CA GLU A 121 7.37 2.70 -14.04
C GLU A 121 6.18 3.64 -14.25
N THR A 122 6.45 4.94 -14.28
CA THR A 122 5.46 5.95 -14.66
C THR A 122 5.18 5.86 -16.16
N ALA A 123 3.99 6.26 -16.58
CA ALA A 123 3.56 6.18 -17.97
C ALA A 123 4.41 7.10 -18.88
N ASP A 124 4.89 8.23 -18.34
CA ASP A 124 5.73 9.19 -19.06
C ASP A 124 7.24 8.90 -18.96
N GLY A 125 7.62 7.87 -18.19
CA GLY A 125 9.01 7.43 -17.99
C GLY A 125 9.84 8.33 -17.07
N SER A 126 9.24 9.31 -16.39
CA SER A 126 9.93 10.12 -15.39
C SER A 126 9.99 9.44 -14.03
N GLU A 127 10.92 9.87 -13.17
CA GLU A 127 11.11 9.28 -11.84
C GLU A 127 9.89 9.53 -10.95
N LEU A 128 9.30 8.46 -10.39
CA LEU A 128 8.12 8.54 -9.52
C LEU A 128 8.33 9.54 -8.38
N GLU A 129 9.49 9.51 -7.71
CA GLU A 129 9.78 10.38 -6.57
C GLU A 129 9.68 11.88 -6.89
N GLN A 130 9.90 12.27 -8.15
CA GLN A 130 9.82 13.67 -8.57
C GLN A 130 8.39 14.15 -8.82
N GLN A 131 7.44 13.23 -8.97
CA GLN A 131 6.03 13.52 -9.21
C GLN A 131 5.20 13.56 -7.91
N ILE A 132 5.73 13.03 -6.80
CA ILE A 132 5.03 12.99 -5.51
C ILE A 132 5.01 14.40 -4.89
N VAL A 133 3.81 14.88 -4.58
CA VAL A 133 3.57 16.17 -3.93
C VAL A 133 3.43 15.98 -2.42
N LEU A 134 4.30 16.61 -1.63
CA LEU A 134 4.30 16.50 -0.16
C LEU A 134 3.46 17.57 0.56
N ASP A 135 2.53 18.19 -0.17
CA ASP A 135 1.62 19.18 0.38
C ASP A 135 0.52 18.52 1.23
N ASP A 136 0.20 19.12 2.38
CA ASP A 136 -0.74 18.57 3.35
C ASP A 136 -2.18 18.47 2.82
N LEU A 137 -2.53 19.26 1.79
CA LEU A 137 -3.84 19.24 1.13
C LEU A 137 -3.82 18.47 -0.20
N THR A 138 -2.81 17.62 -0.43
CA THR A 138 -2.67 16.84 -1.66
C THR A 138 -2.55 15.33 -1.42
N LEU A 139 -3.52 14.55 -1.93
CA LEU A 139 -3.42 13.10 -2.03
C LEU A 139 -2.67 12.74 -3.32
N ASN A 140 -1.71 11.83 -3.26
CA ASN A 140 -1.02 11.30 -4.44
C ASN A 140 -1.59 9.94 -4.80
N LEU A 141 -1.99 9.76 -6.07
CA LEU A 141 -2.67 8.57 -6.55
C LEU A 141 -1.99 8.03 -7.80
N LEU A 142 -1.48 6.80 -7.74
CA LEU A 142 -1.03 6.11 -8.94
C LEU A 142 -2.23 5.50 -9.65
N VAL A 143 -2.33 5.75 -10.95
CA VAL A 143 -3.42 5.28 -11.79
C VAL A 143 -2.83 4.55 -13.00
N PRO A 144 -3.13 3.24 -13.19
CA PRO A 144 -2.81 2.53 -14.43
C PRO A 144 -3.35 3.27 -15.66
N ASP A 145 -2.54 3.35 -16.72
CA ASP A 145 -2.86 4.13 -17.92
C ASP A 145 -4.19 3.72 -18.58
N GLN A 146 -4.58 2.44 -18.48
CA GLN A 146 -5.85 1.94 -18.98
C GLN A 146 -7.09 2.61 -18.36
N TYR A 147 -6.97 3.24 -17.18
CA TYR A 147 -8.06 3.95 -16.51
C TYR A 147 -8.07 5.46 -16.79
N ARG A 148 -7.22 5.95 -17.71
CA ARG A 148 -7.12 7.38 -18.05
C ARG A 148 -8.45 7.98 -18.52
N ASP A 149 -9.29 7.21 -19.21
CA ASP A 149 -10.60 7.68 -19.68
C ASP A 149 -11.61 7.92 -18.53
N MET A 150 -11.30 7.45 -17.32
CA MET A 150 -12.12 7.61 -16.10
C MET A 150 -11.56 8.68 -15.15
N GLU A 151 -10.61 9.51 -15.59
CA GLU A 151 -9.89 10.48 -14.75
C GLU A 151 -10.84 11.36 -13.91
N GLN A 152 -11.94 11.83 -14.48
CA GLN A 152 -12.88 12.70 -13.76
C GLN A 152 -13.63 11.98 -12.64
N GLU A 153 -14.00 10.72 -12.85
CA GLU A 153 -14.66 9.88 -11.84
C GLU A 153 -13.69 9.52 -10.72
N ILE A 154 -12.43 9.20 -11.09
CA ILE A 154 -11.33 8.99 -10.14
C ILE A 154 -11.12 10.24 -9.29
N LEU A 155 -10.93 11.41 -9.92
CA LEU A 155 -10.70 12.67 -9.20
C LEU A 155 -11.84 13.00 -8.24
N SER A 156 -13.09 12.71 -8.61
CA SER A 156 -14.24 12.94 -7.73
C SER A 156 -14.22 11.97 -6.54
N ALA A 157 -14.16 10.66 -6.79
CA ALA A 157 -14.25 9.64 -5.74
C ALA A 157 -13.08 9.72 -4.76
N TRP A 158 -11.87 10.00 -5.25
CA TRP A 158 -10.68 10.07 -4.40
C TRP A 158 -10.53 11.40 -3.67
N ARG A 159 -11.13 12.50 -4.17
CA ARG A 159 -11.20 13.75 -3.41
C ARG A 159 -12.19 13.65 -2.26
N ASP A 160 -13.36 13.05 -2.51
CA ASP A 160 -14.35 12.76 -1.47
C ASP A 160 -13.75 11.84 -0.39
N TYR A 161 -13.08 10.76 -0.80
CA TYR A 161 -12.36 9.89 0.13
C TYR A 161 -11.27 10.62 0.91
N PHE A 162 -10.45 11.46 0.25
CA PHE A 162 -9.44 12.24 0.96
C PHE A 162 -10.04 13.25 1.95
N TYR A 163 -11.19 13.84 1.62
CA TYR A 163 -11.94 14.70 2.52
C TYR A 163 -12.41 13.93 3.75
N PHE A 164 -12.94 12.72 3.58
CA PHE A 164 -13.29 11.82 4.68
C PHE A 164 -12.07 11.52 5.58
N GLU A 165 -10.96 11.03 5.01
CA GLU A 165 -9.79 10.62 5.80
C GLU A 165 -9.10 11.79 6.53
N LYS A 166 -9.13 13.00 5.95
CA LYS A 166 -8.43 14.17 6.47
C LYS A 166 -9.31 15.04 7.37
N VAL A 167 -10.54 15.34 6.94
CA VAL A 167 -11.40 16.36 7.56
C VAL A 167 -12.45 15.70 8.44
N GLU A 168 -13.25 14.79 7.89
CA GLU A 168 -14.34 14.17 8.64
C GLU A 168 -13.80 13.31 9.78
N ALA A 169 -12.80 12.46 9.52
CA ALA A 169 -12.16 11.65 10.55
C ALA A 169 -11.59 12.51 11.70
N GLU A 170 -10.81 13.57 11.41
CA GLU A 170 -10.26 14.45 12.45
C GLU A 170 -11.37 15.12 13.28
N ASN A 171 -12.43 15.58 12.62
CA ASN A 171 -13.56 16.21 13.29
C ASN A 171 -14.33 15.23 14.18
N ASP A 172 -14.60 14.03 13.68
CA ASP A 172 -15.30 12.97 14.40
C ASP A 172 -14.50 12.50 15.62
N TYR A 173 -13.20 12.24 15.46
CA TYR A 173 -12.33 11.84 16.56
C TYR A 173 -12.18 12.93 17.62
N ASN A 174 -12.07 14.21 17.20
CA ASN A 174 -12.08 15.32 18.15
C ASN A 174 -13.41 15.40 18.90
N GLU A 175 -14.54 15.18 18.24
CA GLU A 175 -15.85 15.13 18.90
C GLU A 175 -15.93 14.02 19.95
N LEU A 176 -15.54 12.79 19.59
CA LEU A 176 -15.51 11.65 20.51
C LEU A 176 -14.62 11.93 21.73
N ALA A 177 -13.49 12.60 21.53
CA ALA A 177 -12.59 12.99 22.61
C ALA A 177 -13.04 14.24 23.40
N GLY A 178 -14.20 14.82 23.10
CA GLY A 178 -14.73 16.02 23.77
C GLY A 178 -13.94 17.30 23.48
N ARG A 179 -13.22 17.35 22.35
CA ARG A 179 -12.47 18.50 21.86
C ARG A 179 -13.36 19.39 20.99
N GLU A 180 -13.14 20.71 21.06
CA GLU A 180 -13.91 21.69 20.29
C GLU A 180 -13.25 22.01 18.94
N GLU A 181 -11.98 21.65 18.76
CA GLU A 181 -11.22 21.89 17.53
C GLU A 181 -11.84 21.16 16.34
N ARG A 182 -12.00 21.87 15.23
CA ARG A 182 -12.48 21.33 13.95
C ARG A 182 -11.63 21.89 12.81
N LEU A 183 -11.35 21.05 11.82
CA LEU A 183 -10.78 21.48 10.56
C LEU A 183 -11.84 22.23 9.74
N ASP A 184 -11.50 23.45 9.34
CA ASP A 184 -12.28 24.28 8.42
C ASP A 184 -11.61 24.23 7.03
N ILE A 185 -11.69 23.05 6.41
CA ILE A 185 -11.19 22.78 5.07
C ILE A 185 -12.38 22.24 4.29
N ALA A 186 -12.77 22.91 3.21
CA ALA A 186 -13.78 22.41 2.28
C ALA A 186 -13.17 21.38 1.31
N GLU A 187 -13.98 20.43 0.85
CA GLU A 187 -13.55 19.39 -0.11
C GLU A 187 -12.83 19.97 -1.33
N ASN A 188 -13.32 21.08 -1.90
CA ASN A 188 -12.73 21.73 -3.07
C ASN A 188 -11.35 22.39 -2.82
N GLN A 189 -10.90 22.47 -1.58
CA GLN A 189 -9.54 22.89 -1.22
C GLN A 189 -8.54 21.73 -1.29
N LEU A 190 -9.04 20.49 -1.36
CA LEU A 190 -8.22 19.29 -1.45
C LEU A 190 -7.92 18.95 -2.91
N THR A 191 -6.68 18.53 -3.14
CA THR A 191 -6.16 18.15 -4.45
C THR A 191 -5.88 16.65 -4.49
N VAL A 192 -6.21 16.02 -5.61
CA VAL A 192 -5.74 14.67 -5.96
C VAL A 192 -4.73 14.83 -7.10
N ASN A 193 -3.47 14.53 -6.82
CA ASN A 193 -2.38 14.48 -7.78
C ASN A 193 -2.34 13.07 -8.40
N ILE A 194 -2.88 12.92 -9.61
CA ILE A 194 -2.82 11.67 -10.36
C ILE A 194 -1.46 11.55 -11.04
N ILE A 195 -0.78 10.43 -10.77
CA ILE A 195 0.45 10.02 -11.43
C ILE A 195 0.11 8.78 -12.25
N TYR A 196 0.18 8.89 -13.57
CA TYR A 196 -0.08 7.75 -14.43
C TYR A 196 1.09 6.79 -14.43
N VAL A 197 0.79 5.49 -14.34
CA VAL A 197 1.77 4.41 -14.36
C VAL A 197 1.47 3.44 -15.51
N LYS A 198 2.49 2.72 -15.97
CA LYS A 198 2.28 1.71 -17.03
C LYS A 198 1.31 0.61 -16.56
N ASP A 199 0.53 0.08 -17.48
CA ASP A 199 -0.33 -1.08 -17.26
C ASP A 199 0.48 -2.38 -17.06
N GLY A 200 -0.17 -3.39 -16.46
CA GLY A 200 0.40 -4.70 -16.17
C GLY A 200 1.36 -4.71 -14.98
N GLN A 201 1.43 -3.64 -14.19
CA GLN A 201 2.36 -3.54 -13.07
C GLN A 201 1.83 -4.27 -11.83
N ARG A 202 2.76 -4.88 -11.09
CA ARG A 202 2.44 -5.77 -9.99
C ARG A 202 2.99 -5.23 -8.67
N TYR A 203 2.16 -5.30 -7.64
CA TYR A 203 2.43 -4.86 -6.29
C TYR A 203 2.40 -6.08 -5.37
N PHE A 204 3.51 -6.36 -4.70
CA PHE A 204 3.59 -7.46 -3.74
C PHE A 204 3.04 -7.02 -2.38
N THR A 205 2.12 -7.80 -1.82
CA THR A 205 1.67 -7.64 -0.43
C THR A 205 2.37 -8.64 0.47
N TYR A 206 2.89 -8.16 1.59
CA TYR A 206 3.65 -8.99 2.55
C TYR A 206 2.73 -9.62 3.60
N ARG A 207 1.47 -9.86 3.23
CA ARG A 207 0.47 -10.58 4.02
C ARG A 207 -0.18 -11.67 3.19
N SER A 208 -0.07 -12.91 3.66
CA SER A 208 -0.51 -14.11 2.93
C SER A 208 -2.03 -14.21 2.80
N ASP A 209 -2.76 -13.51 3.66
CA ASP A 209 -4.22 -13.39 3.59
C ASP A 209 -4.67 -12.31 2.59
N CYS A 210 -3.75 -11.57 1.96
CA CYS A 210 -4.06 -10.57 0.95
C CYS A 210 -3.66 -11.07 -0.44
N ALA A 211 -4.58 -10.94 -1.42
CA ALA A 211 -4.40 -11.43 -2.79
C ALA A 211 -3.91 -12.90 -2.82
N SER A 212 -4.45 -13.73 -1.92
CA SER A 212 -3.99 -15.10 -1.69
C SER A 212 -4.11 -15.98 -2.95
N ALA A 213 -5.16 -15.77 -3.73
CA ALA A 213 -5.39 -16.46 -5.01
C ALA A 213 -4.32 -16.16 -6.07
N ASP A 214 -3.66 -15.01 -5.98
CA ASP A 214 -2.63 -14.54 -6.92
C ASP A 214 -1.20 -14.59 -6.33
N GLY A 215 -1.02 -15.36 -5.25
CA GLY A 215 0.29 -15.51 -4.60
C GLY A 215 0.80 -14.21 -3.98
N SER A 216 -0.12 -13.39 -3.44
CA SER A 216 0.16 -12.09 -2.83
C SER A 216 0.67 -11.03 -3.80
N TRP A 217 0.28 -11.13 -5.06
CA TRP A 217 0.53 -10.12 -6.07
C TRP A 217 -0.77 -9.46 -6.53
N ILE A 218 -0.78 -8.14 -6.55
CA ILE A 218 -1.89 -7.32 -7.00
C ILE A 218 -1.50 -6.69 -8.33
N THR A 219 -2.33 -6.80 -9.37
CA THR A 219 -2.06 -6.24 -10.70
C THR A 219 -2.95 -5.04 -10.96
N ASP A 220 -2.37 -3.94 -11.45
CA ASP A 220 -3.06 -2.70 -11.82
C ASP A 220 -4.09 -2.17 -10.79
N PRO A 221 -3.76 -2.09 -9.48
CA PRO A 221 -4.60 -1.37 -8.53
C PRO A 221 -4.45 0.14 -8.71
N LEU A 222 -5.41 0.91 -8.22
CA LEU A 222 -5.15 2.30 -7.86
C LEU A 222 -4.34 2.34 -6.55
N VAL A 223 -3.31 3.19 -6.48
CA VAL A 223 -2.40 3.21 -5.33
C VAL A 223 -2.35 4.59 -4.70
N GLN A 224 -2.89 4.71 -3.50
CA GLN A 224 -2.71 5.92 -2.69
C GLN A 224 -1.32 5.90 -2.07
N ILE A 225 -0.54 6.95 -2.31
CA ILE A 225 0.74 7.14 -1.63
C ILE A 225 0.49 7.92 -0.34
N TYR A 226 0.64 7.23 0.79
CA TYR A 226 0.56 7.83 2.11
C TYR A 226 1.78 8.74 2.36
N THR A 227 1.50 10.00 2.72
CA THR A 227 2.51 11.04 3.01
C THR A 227 2.36 11.63 4.41
N GLY A 228 1.52 11.04 5.27
CA GLY A 228 1.30 11.53 6.64
C GLY A 228 0.29 12.67 6.76
N ASN A 229 -0.51 12.93 5.72
CA ASN A 229 -1.41 14.08 5.59
C ASN A 229 -2.90 13.79 5.85
N ILE A 230 -3.20 12.61 6.39
CA ILE A 230 -4.54 12.19 6.85
C ILE A 230 -4.54 11.96 8.37
N HIS A 231 -5.70 11.70 8.95
CA HIS A 231 -5.84 11.54 10.41
C HIS A 231 -4.89 10.47 10.98
N TYR A 232 -4.36 10.68 12.19
CA TYR A 232 -3.30 9.84 12.76
C TYR A 232 -3.78 8.43 13.18
N ASN A 233 -5.09 8.16 13.19
CA ASN A 233 -5.62 6.79 13.35
C ASN A 233 -5.12 5.86 12.23
N TYR A 234 -4.95 6.35 11.01
CA TYR A 234 -4.44 5.57 9.88
C TYR A 234 -3.00 5.14 10.14
N ALA A 235 -2.15 6.05 10.62
CA ALA A 235 -0.78 5.70 11.00
C ALA A 235 -0.71 4.65 12.13
N HIS A 236 -1.64 4.74 13.09
CA HIS A 236 -1.77 3.72 14.13
C HIS A 236 -2.19 2.37 13.54
N SER A 237 -3.18 2.35 12.63
CA SER A 237 -3.60 1.14 11.90
C SER A 237 -2.42 0.52 11.14
N PHE A 238 -1.65 1.33 10.39
CA PHE A 238 -0.48 0.83 9.65
C PHE A 238 0.54 0.19 10.57
N LEU A 239 0.90 0.85 11.68
CA LEU A 239 1.85 0.28 12.62
C LEU A 239 1.36 -1.03 13.24
N THR A 240 0.05 -1.24 13.36
CA THR A 240 -0.47 -2.50 13.91
C THR A 240 -0.40 -3.68 12.94
N GLN A 241 -0.45 -3.43 11.62
CA GLN A 241 -0.77 -4.48 10.65
C GLN A 241 -0.07 -4.39 9.28
N TRP A 242 0.43 -3.23 8.89
CA TRP A 242 0.84 -2.93 7.51
C TRP A 242 2.22 -2.28 7.40
N THR A 243 2.96 -2.14 8.51
CA THR A 243 4.33 -1.63 8.54
C THR A 243 5.36 -2.75 8.52
N TYR A 244 6.35 -2.59 7.64
CA TYR A 244 7.46 -3.52 7.44
C TYR A 244 8.78 -2.80 7.69
N ILE A 245 9.68 -3.47 8.42
CA ILE A 245 10.99 -2.97 8.85
C ILE A 245 12.07 -3.79 8.13
N PRO A 246 12.83 -3.20 7.21
CA PRO A 246 13.99 -3.86 6.64
C PRO A 246 15.16 -3.89 7.62
N SER A 247 15.79 -5.06 7.79
CA SER A 247 16.96 -5.21 8.66
C SER A 247 17.75 -6.48 8.36
N GLU A 248 19.06 -6.33 8.15
CA GLU A 248 19.99 -7.45 7.96
C GLU A 248 20.51 -8.04 9.29
N ALA A 249 19.90 -7.70 10.41
CA ALA A 249 20.37 -8.11 11.74
C ALA A 249 20.26 -9.64 11.99
N GLY A 250 19.48 -10.34 11.16
CA GLY A 250 19.32 -11.79 11.17
C GLY A 250 18.49 -12.36 12.32
N SER A 251 17.90 -11.52 13.16
CA SER A 251 16.84 -11.94 14.10
C SER A 251 15.91 -10.77 14.46
N PRO A 252 14.64 -11.04 14.82
CA PRO A 252 13.69 -9.99 15.17
C PRO A 252 14.12 -9.15 16.38
N GLU A 253 14.80 -9.76 17.37
CA GLU A 253 15.27 -9.07 18.57
C GLU A 253 16.36 -8.05 18.23
N LYS A 254 17.27 -8.40 17.32
CA LYS A 254 18.34 -7.48 16.90
C LYS A 254 17.80 -6.39 15.98
N ALA A 255 16.90 -6.72 15.06
CA ALA A 255 16.20 -5.73 14.24
C ALA A 255 15.41 -4.74 15.11
N TYR A 256 14.79 -5.22 16.19
CA TYR A 256 14.13 -4.34 17.17
C TYR A 256 15.13 -3.38 17.85
N GLN A 257 16.34 -3.84 18.20
CA GLN A 257 17.36 -2.95 18.79
C GLN A 257 17.80 -1.83 17.85
N GLU A 258 17.78 -2.05 16.53
CA GLU A 258 18.10 -1.01 15.55
C GLU A 258 17.09 0.14 15.56
N ILE A 259 15.81 -0.17 15.79
CA ILE A 259 14.73 0.82 15.81
C ILE A 259 14.34 1.32 17.21
N ALA A 260 14.79 0.64 18.28
CA ALA A 260 14.48 0.97 19.66
C ALA A 260 14.75 2.44 20.05
N PRO A 261 15.83 3.10 19.59
CA PRO A 261 16.05 4.52 19.86
C PRO A 261 14.92 5.42 19.33
N TYR A 262 14.34 5.08 18.18
CA TYR A 262 13.24 5.85 17.57
C TYR A 262 11.91 5.59 18.28
N ILE A 263 11.68 4.35 18.72
CA ILE A 263 10.52 4.00 19.57
C ILE A 263 10.53 4.83 20.86
N LEU A 264 11.70 4.93 21.51
CA LEU A 264 11.87 5.73 22.73
C LEU A 264 11.72 7.23 22.46
N GLU A 265 12.30 7.74 21.37
CA GLU A 265 12.17 9.14 20.94
C GLU A 265 10.70 9.56 20.79
N CYS A 266 9.86 8.67 20.25
CA CYS A 266 8.44 8.92 20.02
C CYS A 266 7.53 8.55 21.20
N GLY A 267 8.08 8.03 22.31
CA GLY A 267 7.29 7.62 23.48
C GLY A 267 6.38 6.42 23.24
N ALA A 268 6.76 5.53 22.31
CA ALA A 268 5.94 4.41 21.84
C ALA A 268 6.37 3.05 22.44
N GLN A 269 7.26 3.03 23.43
CA GLN A 269 7.82 1.81 24.03
C GLN A 269 6.78 0.91 24.71
N GLU A 270 5.61 1.46 25.07
CA GLU A 270 4.51 0.66 25.60
C GLU A 270 3.66 -0.01 24.53
N SER A 271 3.66 0.56 23.31
CA SER A 271 2.87 0.09 22.18
C SER A 271 3.68 -0.88 21.31
N LEU A 272 4.88 -0.52 20.86
CA LEU A 272 5.73 -1.38 20.03
C LEU A 272 6.86 -1.98 20.85
N LYS A 273 6.78 -3.30 21.11
CA LYS A 273 7.71 -4.02 22.01
C LYS A 273 8.52 -5.12 21.33
N GLU A 274 8.06 -5.63 20.20
CA GLU A 274 8.77 -6.65 19.43
C GLU A 274 8.51 -6.49 17.94
N LEU A 275 9.39 -7.12 17.16
CA LEU A 275 9.21 -7.39 15.75
C LEU A 275 9.02 -8.89 15.55
N ARG A 276 8.39 -9.29 14.45
CA ARG A 276 8.30 -10.70 14.04
C ARG A 276 8.72 -10.87 12.59
N PRO A 277 9.19 -12.06 12.19
CA PRO A 277 9.36 -12.36 10.77
C PRO A 277 8.01 -12.30 10.03
N LEU A 278 8.05 -12.12 8.71
CA LEU A 278 6.86 -12.12 7.85
C LEU A 278 6.11 -13.46 7.91
N GLN A 279 6.85 -14.57 7.91
CA GLN A 279 6.32 -15.92 8.05
C GLN A 279 6.75 -16.52 9.39
N ASN A 280 5.82 -17.15 10.09
CA ASN A 280 6.17 -17.93 11.27
C ASN A 280 6.98 -19.16 10.80
N GLN A 281 8.25 -19.24 11.18
CA GLN A 281 9.06 -20.46 11.04
C GLN A 281 8.62 -21.52 12.05
#